data_AF-A0A7Z8L7X5-F1
#
_entry.id   AF-A0A7Z8L7X5-F1
#
_cell.length_a   1.000
_cell.length_b   1.000
_cell.length_c   1.000
_cell.angle_alpha   90.00
_cell.angle_beta   90.00
_cell.angle_gamma   90.00
#
_symmetry.space_group_name_H-M   'P 1'
#
loop_
_entity.id
_entity.type
_entity.pdbx_description
1 polymer ?
#
loop_
_entity_poly.entity_id
_entity_poly.type
_entity_poly.pdbx_seq_one_letter_code
_entity_poly.pdbx_strand_id
1 'polypeptide(L)'
;MMAVQRFNQLSILMLICILVLALTLWSVIAQPTATLIVTLPLNDRYEHQLDDAEEATAWWHMQLLADISNVSAGVILSAEGEQGQGHHLHWDPRNLYWRLTRSGSGPHLLAQGQLTNIPRRLSLYRFGYRLEVQADGETIAQSFDFADAPPAQTWRLQLEHEGPQHRMEVHNHVYLASATINDDDHYQQFQDILRSYAGLQHNDLLLYQQASTHIAYFTEPHHSQSHLWSWLMWAYGSSLIARGPQIDSGGLAAVIDYLRVAGAGSQVISEIPGMLYDLQRATIRQASKIPETPIPAQEFISRRRSWLHAGIRIQDAIDELTAHASARERAHIMSEQDRFLALMNRQVSQFLSSSSTAAMPAEAPSWVTNRTRALTGRLPIEIPLPEIVRDWFPRPWLRPSTEGLLALAGGMGNQQGLLLRAQILSGLRDEPHPDFAQLIEASAVDARSRIITAAILSVYGAIDADIGYAGLTRQDADGISLMERDPLAYALYRLLFMRQAEAMAQRERSSSWSLPPGLTPYRQLLDGGFGATIIAFSRPGDTMPPPEALAAALAMQEVSGIRPQWELLRALPSINLPLSLLIPPPPPVDPILPHSVPQR
;
A
#
# COMPACT_ATOMS: atom_id res chain seq x y z
N MET A 1 17.37 -0.74 55.68
CA MET A 1 16.89 -0.14 54.41
C MET A 1 16.77 -1.14 53.25
N MET A 2 17.75 -2.01 52.97
CA MET A 2 17.64 -2.97 51.84
C MET A 2 16.48 -3.97 51.93
N ALA A 3 16.08 -4.39 53.13
CA ALA A 3 14.97 -5.33 53.31
C ALA A 3 13.60 -4.74 52.91
N VAL A 4 13.39 -3.44 53.15
CA VAL A 4 12.15 -2.73 52.80
C VAL A 4 12.06 -2.53 51.28
N GLN A 5 13.20 -2.28 50.62
CA GLN A 5 13.25 -2.09 49.17
C GLN A 5 12.98 -3.40 48.40
N ARG A 6 13.46 -4.54 48.90
CA ARG A 6 13.17 -5.86 48.30
C ARG A 6 11.72 -6.29 48.50
N PHE A 7 11.11 -5.94 49.62
CA PHE A 7 9.69 -6.23 49.88
C PHE A 7 8.76 -5.46 48.92
N ASN A 8 9.08 -4.20 48.61
CA ASN A 8 8.32 -3.41 47.63
C ASN A 8 8.47 -3.95 46.20
N GLN A 9 9.66 -4.43 45.80
CA GLN A 9 9.87 -4.98 44.45
C GLN A 9 9.11 -6.30 44.24
N LEU A 10 9.11 -7.20 45.23
CA LEU A 10 8.34 -8.45 45.16
C LEU A 10 6.83 -8.20 45.11
N SER A 11 6.34 -7.22 45.87
CA SER A 11 4.92 -6.85 45.89
C SER A 11 4.46 -6.25 44.56
N ILE A 12 5.28 -5.38 43.95
CA ILE A 12 5.02 -4.80 42.63
C ILE A 12 5.03 -5.88 41.54
N LEU A 13 6.02 -6.78 41.57
CA LEU A 13 6.10 -7.88 40.59
C LEU A 13 4.87 -8.79 40.68
N MET A 14 4.41 -9.12 41.90
CA MET A 14 3.22 -9.94 42.10
C MET A 14 1.96 -9.26 41.57
N LEU A 15 1.83 -7.94 41.78
CA LEU A 15 0.71 -7.14 41.26
C LEU A 15 0.70 -7.09 39.73
N ILE A 16 1.87 -6.96 39.10
CA ILE A 16 2.00 -7.02 37.63
C ILE A 16 1.61 -8.42 37.13
N CYS A 17 2.09 -9.49 37.78
CA CYS A 17 1.72 -10.85 37.38
C CYS A 17 0.22 -11.10 37.51
N ILE A 18 -0.42 -10.61 38.58
CA ILE A 18 -1.88 -10.73 38.77
C ILE A 18 -2.63 -9.93 37.70
N LEU A 19 -2.18 -8.71 37.39
CA LEU A 19 -2.79 -7.86 36.36
C LEU A 19 -2.65 -8.49 34.97
N VAL A 20 -1.46 -8.99 34.62
CA VAL A 20 -1.21 -9.69 33.35
C VAL A 20 -2.07 -10.94 33.27
N LEU A 21 -2.15 -11.74 34.33
CA LEU A 21 -3.00 -12.93 34.35
C LEU A 21 -4.48 -12.56 34.18
N ALA A 22 -4.96 -11.54 34.89
CA ALA A 22 -6.34 -11.06 34.80
C ALA A 22 -6.66 -10.49 33.41
N LEU A 23 -5.75 -9.73 32.79
CA LEU A 23 -5.89 -9.22 31.43
C LEU A 23 -5.81 -10.33 30.39
N THR A 24 -4.99 -11.37 30.62
CA THR A 24 -4.90 -12.52 29.72
C THR A 24 -6.18 -13.33 29.81
N LEU A 25 -6.66 -13.62 31.02
CA LEU A 25 -7.92 -14.33 31.25
C LEU A 25 -9.10 -13.55 30.70
N TRP A 26 -9.16 -12.24 30.97
CA TRP A 26 -10.17 -11.35 30.41
C TRP A 26 -10.08 -11.30 28.89
N SER A 27 -8.88 -11.23 28.30
CA SER A 27 -8.76 -11.28 26.84
C SER A 27 -9.25 -12.62 26.30
N VAL A 28 -8.91 -13.77 26.90
CA VAL A 28 -9.35 -15.09 26.44
C VAL A 28 -10.86 -15.27 26.61
N ILE A 29 -11.45 -14.72 27.67
CA ILE A 29 -12.89 -14.77 27.95
C ILE A 29 -13.66 -13.73 27.10
N ALA A 30 -13.05 -12.60 26.77
CA ALA A 30 -13.66 -11.45 26.10
C ALA A 30 -13.16 -11.24 24.66
N GLN A 31 -12.31 -12.12 24.11
CA GLN A 31 -12.08 -12.15 22.66
C GLN A 31 -13.44 -12.50 22.06
N PRO A 32 -14.07 -11.59 21.29
CA PRO A 32 -15.27 -11.94 20.56
C PRO A 32 -14.77 -12.84 19.44
N THR A 33 -14.72 -14.13 19.75
CA THR A 33 -14.34 -15.15 18.79
C THR A 33 -15.40 -15.06 17.71
N ALA A 34 -14.99 -14.87 16.47
CA ALA A 34 -15.83 -15.27 15.35
C ALA A 34 -16.17 -16.74 15.64
N THR A 35 -17.39 -17.01 16.10
CA THR A 35 -17.79 -18.36 16.47
C THR A 35 -17.69 -19.17 15.19
N LEU A 36 -16.71 -20.07 15.11
CA LEU A 36 -16.68 -21.06 14.04
C LEU A 36 -17.88 -21.95 14.30
N ILE A 37 -18.93 -21.73 13.55
CA ILE A 37 -20.22 -22.35 13.82
C ILE A 37 -20.15 -23.86 13.52
N VAL A 38 -19.42 -24.26 12.47
CA VAL A 38 -19.25 -25.69 12.15
C VAL A 38 -18.07 -25.98 11.21
N THR A 39 -17.56 -27.21 11.24
CA THR A 39 -16.70 -27.81 10.20
C THR A 39 -17.20 -29.22 9.95
N LEU A 40 -17.67 -29.54 8.74
CA LEU A 40 -18.35 -30.81 8.48
C LEU A 40 -17.86 -31.52 7.21
N PRO A 41 -17.65 -32.84 7.24
CA PRO A 41 -17.64 -33.70 6.05
C PRO A 41 -19.09 -33.97 5.61
N LEU A 42 -19.43 -33.70 4.36
CA LEU A 42 -20.83 -33.55 3.92
C LEU A 42 -21.34 -34.67 3.00
N ASN A 43 -22.53 -35.19 3.32
CA ASN A 43 -23.48 -35.80 2.39
C ASN A 43 -24.54 -34.74 2.02
N ASP A 44 -24.92 -34.66 0.74
CA ASP A 44 -25.95 -33.95 -0.05
C ASP A 44 -26.69 -32.69 0.46
N ARG A 45 -26.97 -32.55 1.76
CA ARG A 45 -27.74 -31.43 2.29
C ARG A 45 -27.39 -31.13 3.75
N TYR A 46 -27.05 -29.88 4.03
CA TYR A 46 -26.78 -29.41 5.39
C TYR A 46 -27.44 -28.08 5.69
N GLU A 47 -27.88 -27.96 6.94
CA GLU A 47 -28.57 -26.81 7.50
C GLU A 47 -28.09 -26.61 8.94
N HIS A 48 -27.62 -25.40 9.24
CA HIS A 48 -27.35 -24.95 10.59
C HIS A 48 -28.31 -23.81 10.92
N GLN A 49 -29.04 -23.94 12.01
CA GLN A 49 -29.93 -22.91 12.54
C GLN A 49 -29.34 -22.43 13.88
N LEU A 50 -29.26 -21.12 14.07
CA LEU A 50 -28.87 -20.52 15.35
C LEU A 50 -29.82 -20.99 16.46
N ASP A 51 -29.27 -21.32 17.62
CA ASP A 51 -30.05 -21.61 18.83
C ASP A 51 -30.67 -20.32 19.38
N ASP A 52 -31.75 -20.42 20.19
CA ASP A 52 -32.44 -19.27 20.82
C ASP A 52 -31.53 -18.36 21.67
N ALA A 53 -30.32 -18.82 22.03
CA ALA A 53 -29.33 -18.08 22.79
C ALA A 53 -28.34 -17.28 21.92
N GLU A 54 -28.35 -17.48 20.60
CA GLU A 54 -27.42 -16.84 19.66
C GLU A 54 -28.14 -15.73 18.87
N GLU A 55 -27.54 -14.53 18.84
CA GLU A 55 -28.13 -13.41 18.10
C GLU A 55 -27.85 -13.51 16.59
N ALA A 56 -28.92 -13.38 15.80
CA ALA A 56 -28.82 -13.25 14.36
C ALA A 56 -28.19 -11.92 13.98
N THR A 57 -27.38 -11.88 12.92
CA THR A 57 -26.69 -10.64 12.53
C THR A 57 -26.71 -10.39 11.01
N ALA A 58 -26.51 -9.12 10.65
CA ALA A 58 -26.21 -8.71 9.28
C ALA A 58 -24.69 -8.73 8.98
N TRP A 59 -23.87 -9.28 9.89
CA TRP A 59 -22.41 -9.31 9.80
C TRP A 59 -21.94 -10.76 9.91
N TRP A 60 -21.77 -11.42 8.76
CA TRP A 60 -21.39 -12.83 8.72
C TRP A 60 -20.52 -13.14 7.51
N HIS A 61 -19.85 -14.28 7.57
CA HIS A 61 -19.01 -14.80 6.50
C HIS A 61 -19.26 -16.30 6.34
N MET A 62 -19.58 -16.71 5.12
CA MET A 62 -19.61 -18.12 4.70
C MET A 62 -18.43 -18.40 3.78
N GLN A 63 -17.76 -19.52 3.98
CA GLN A 63 -16.66 -19.99 3.16
C GLN A 63 -16.90 -21.44 2.77
N LEU A 64 -16.88 -21.71 1.47
CA LEU A 64 -16.86 -23.04 0.90
C LEU A 64 -15.43 -23.37 0.45
N LEU A 65 -14.88 -24.44 0.99
CA LEU A 65 -13.63 -25.05 0.56
C LEU A 65 -13.98 -26.23 -0.35
N ALA A 66 -13.65 -26.08 -1.64
CA ALA A 66 -13.93 -27.07 -2.67
C ALA A 66 -12.70 -27.98 -2.87
N ASP A 67 -12.93 -29.30 -2.86
CA ASP A 67 -11.94 -30.26 -3.32
C ASP A 67 -11.92 -30.27 -4.86
N ILE A 68 -10.91 -29.61 -5.43
CA ILE A 68 -10.73 -29.34 -6.86
C ILE A 68 -10.66 -30.64 -7.69
N SER A 69 -10.35 -31.78 -7.05
CA SER A 69 -10.14 -33.04 -7.75
C SER A 69 -11.43 -33.64 -8.33
N ASN A 70 -12.63 -33.21 -7.91
CA ASN A 70 -13.88 -33.86 -8.33
C ASN A 70 -15.16 -32.99 -8.30
N VAL A 71 -15.07 -31.67 -8.55
CA VAL A 71 -16.22 -30.76 -8.46
C VAL A 71 -17.11 -30.85 -9.71
N SER A 72 -18.16 -31.69 -9.69
CA SER A 72 -19.10 -31.84 -10.82
C SER A 72 -20.54 -31.43 -10.51
N ALA A 73 -20.86 -31.10 -9.25
CA ALA A 73 -22.20 -30.72 -8.81
C ALA A 73 -22.29 -29.21 -8.54
N GLY A 74 -23.43 -28.60 -8.93
CA GLY A 74 -23.73 -27.24 -8.52
C GLY A 74 -23.90 -27.13 -7.01
N VAL A 75 -23.52 -25.98 -6.46
CA VAL A 75 -23.54 -25.70 -5.02
C VAL A 75 -24.38 -24.46 -4.75
N ILE A 76 -25.23 -24.50 -3.73
CA ILE A 76 -25.96 -23.35 -3.22
C ILE A 76 -25.56 -23.12 -1.77
N LEU A 77 -24.95 -21.96 -1.49
CA LEU A 77 -24.75 -21.44 -0.14
C LEU A 77 -25.89 -20.49 0.18
N SER A 78 -26.60 -20.72 1.27
CA SER A 78 -27.73 -19.90 1.69
C SER A 78 -27.48 -19.32 3.08
N ALA A 79 -27.77 -18.04 3.26
CA ALA A 79 -27.82 -17.36 4.54
C ALA A 79 -29.19 -16.69 4.66
N GLU A 80 -30.09 -17.32 5.43
CA GLU A 80 -31.52 -17.02 5.50
C GLU A 80 -31.92 -16.57 6.91
N GLY A 81 -32.92 -15.71 7.01
CA GLY A 81 -33.64 -15.40 8.25
C GLY A 81 -34.88 -16.29 8.43
N GLU A 82 -35.67 -15.97 9.46
CA GLU A 82 -36.81 -16.74 9.99
C GLU A 82 -37.88 -17.15 8.95
N GLN A 83 -38.03 -16.36 7.88
CA GLN A 83 -39.03 -16.59 6.81
C GLN A 83 -38.43 -17.12 5.51
N GLY A 84 -37.19 -17.63 5.54
CA GLY A 84 -36.47 -18.08 4.34
C GLY A 84 -36.03 -16.94 3.41
N GLN A 85 -36.12 -15.69 3.88
CA GLN A 85 -35.60 -14.51 3.18
C GLN A 85 -34.12 -14.37 3.49
N GLY A 86 -33.30 -14.11 2.48
CA GLY A 86 -31.87 -14.00 2.69
C GLY A 86 -31.09 -14.02 1.40
N HIS A 87 -29.87 -14.54 1.44
CA HIS A 87 -28.93 -14.50 0.32
C HIS A 87 -28.54 -15.91 -0.08
N HIS A 88 -28.55 -16.16 -1.39
CA HIS A 88 -28.12 -17.41 -1.99
C HIS A 88 -26.97 -17.15 -2.96
N LEU A 89 -25.82 -17.77 -2.73
CA LEU A 89 -24.75 -17.87 -3.70
C LEU A 89 -24.83 -19.24 -4.38
N HIS A 90 -25.25 -19.24 -5.64
CA HIS A 90 -25.22 -20.40 -6.53
C HIS A 90 -23.88 -20.44 -7.27
N TRP A 91 -23.25 -21.60 -7.28
CA TRP A 91 -22.00 -21.88 -7.97
C TRP A 91 -22.17 -23.11 -8.86
N ASP A 92 -22.02 -22.93 -10.16
CA ASP A 92 -21.98 -23.99 -11.16
C ASP A 92 -20.54 -24.19 -11.64
N PRO A 93 -19.85 -25.24 -11.14
CA PRO A 93 -18.46 -25.52 -11.49
C PRO A 93 -18.30 -25.97 -12.95
N ARG A 94 -19.35 -26.49 -13.61
CA ARG A 94 -19.26 -26.96 -15.01
C ARG A 94 -19.16 -25.81 -15.98
N ASN A 95 -19.91 -24.75 -15.71
CA ASN A 95 -19.93 -23.53 -16.52
C ASN A 95 -19.04 -22.42 -15.96
N LEU A 96 -18.32 -22.70 -14.87
CA LEU A 96 -17.58 -21.71 -14.07
C LEU A 96 -18.42 -20.47 -13.75
N TYR A 97 -19.72 -20.66 -13.54
CA TYR A 97 -20.69 -19.57 -13.41
C TYR A 97 -21.14 -19.46 -11.96
N TRP A 98 -21.19 -18.23 -11.45
CA TRP A 98 -21.72 -17.97 -10.11
C TRP A 98 -22.80 -16.89 -10.18
N ARG A 99 -23.74 -16.98 -9.24
CA ARG A 99 -24.86 -16.06 -9.13
C ARG A 99 -25.22 -15.82 -7.67
N LEU A 100 -25.23 -14.57 -7.25
CA LEU A 100 -25.70 -14.13 -5.95
C LEU A 100 -27.11 -13.54 -6.07
N THR A 101 -28.06 -14.12 -5.36
CA THR A 101 -29.46 -13.67 -5.35
C THR A 101 -29.98 -13.43 -3.94
N ARG A 102 -30.87 -12.45 -3.77
CA ARG A 102 -31.71 -12.33 -2.57
C ARG A 102 -32.98 -13.17 -2.74
N SER A 103 -33.33 -14.00 -1.76
CA SER A 103 -34.62 -14.70 -1.67
C SER A 103 -35.68 -13.89 -0.91
N GLY A 104 -36.95 -14.10 -1.27
CA GLY A 104 -38.10 -13.39 -0.69
C GLY A 104 -39.34 -13.53 -1.58
N SER A 105 -40.19 -12.50 -1.63
CA SER A 105 -41.38 -12.45 -2.50
C SER A 105 -41.07 -12.58 -4.01
N GLY A 106 -39.80 -12.40 -4.39
CA GLY A 106 -39.23 -12.82 -5.65
C GLY A 106 -37.69 -12.85 -5.56
N PRO A 107 -37.01 -13.74 -6.31
CA PRO A 107 -35.55 -13.76 -6.33
C PRO A 107 -35.01 -12.50 -7.04
N HIS A 108 -34.19 -11.71 -6.34
CA HIS A 108 -33.51 -10.55 -6.91
C HIS A 108 -32.06 -10.88 -7.21
N LEU A 109 -31.61 -10.64 -8.44
CA LEU A 109 -30.21 -10.81 -8.81
C LEU A 109 -29.38 -9.65 -8.26
N LEU A 110 -28.41 -9.96 -7.40
CA LEU A 110 -27.51 -8.96 -6.81
C LEU A 110 -26.19 -8.88 -7.58
N ALA A 111 -25.65 -10.03 -7.97
CA ALA A 111 -24.45 -10.11 -8.80
C ALA A 111 -24.35 -11.46 -9.51
N GLN A 112 -23.64 -11.52 -10.63
CA GLN A 112 -23.30 -12.76 -11.32
C GLN A 112 -22.02 -12.60 -12.12
N GLY A 113 -21.37 -13.70 -12.45
CA GLY A 113 -20.17 -13.68 -13.28
C GLY A 113 -19.70 -15.07 -13.69
N GLN A 114 -18.62 -15.08 -14.47
CA GLN A 114 -17.90 -16.29 -14.84
C GLN A 114 -16.48 -16.22 -14.30
N LEU A 115 -15.97 -17.36 -13.83
CA LEU A 115 -14.59 -17.53 -13.42
C LEU A 115 -13.77 -18.12 -14.55
N THR A 116 -12.47 -17.86 -14.53
CA THR A 116 -11.52 -18.44 -15.49
C THR A 116 -11.08 -19.85 -15.11
N ASN A 117 -11.16 -20.18 -13.81
CA ASN A 117 -10.77 -21.47 -13.25
C ASN A 117 -11.72 -21.87 -12.11
N ILE A 118 -11.74 -23.16 -11.74
CA ILE A 118 -12.45 -23.64 -10.55
C ILE A 118 -11.70 -23.16 -9.30
N PRO A 119 -12.33 -22.34 -8.42
CA PRO A 119 -11.68 -21.85 -7.23
C PRO A 119 -11.56 -22.94 -6.16
N ARG A 120 -10.48 -22.93 -5.40
CA ARG A 120 -10.32 -23.79 -4.20
C ARG A 120 -11.21 -23.32 -3.06
N ARG A 121 -11.42 -22.00 -2.99
CA ARG A 121 -12.19 -21.33 -1.95
C ARG A 121 -13.18 -20.37 -2.59
N LEU A 122 -14.45 -20.50 -2.23
CA LEU A 122 -15.50 -19.54 -2.57
C LEU A 122 -16.08 -18.98 -1.27
N SER A 123 -16.06 -17.66 -1.11
CA SER A 123 -16.56 -17.00 0.10
C SER A 123 -17.65 -15.99 -0.20
N LEU A 124 -18.66 -15.93 0.66
CA LEU A 124 -19.67 -14.88 0.70
C LEU A 124 -19.57 -14.12 2.03
N TYR A 125 -19.27 -12.84 1.95
CA TYR A 125 -19.23 -11.94 3.11
C TYR A 125 -20.44 -11.02 3.09
N ARG A 126 -21.02 -10.77 4.27
CA ARG A 126 -21.99 -9.70 4.50
C ARG A 126 -21.47 -8.76 5.59
N PHE A 127 -21.41 -7.47 5.26
CA PHE A 127 -21.04 -6.37 6.15
C PHE A 127 -22.19 -5.37 6.18
N GLY A 128 -23.21 -5.64 7.00
CA GLY A 128 -24.48 -4.92 6.95
C GLY A 128 -25.16 -5.12 5.59
N TYR A 129 -25.23 -4.07 4.77
CA TYR A 129 -25.86 -4.09 3.45
C TYR A 129 -24.89 -4.42 2.32
N ARG A 130 -23.58 -4.41 2.59
CA ARG A 130 -22.58 -4.77 1.58
C ARG A 130 -22.38 -6.27 1.55
N LEU A 131 -22.45 -6.84 0.36
CA LEU A 131 -22.11 -8.23 0.09
C LEU A 131 -20.87 -8.30 -0.77
N GLU A 132 -20.03 -9.28 -0.47
CA GLU A 132 -18.84 -9.54 -1.27
C GLU A 132 -18.68 -11.02 -1.56
N VAL A 133 -18.49 -11.35 -2.83
CA VAL A 133 -18.15 -12.69 -3.29
C VAL A 133 -16.66 -12.73 -3.58
N GLN A 134 -15.97 -13.73 -3.04
CA GLN A 134 -14.55 -13.96 -3.30
C GLN A 134 -14.29 -15.36 -3.85
N ALA A 135 -13.34 -15.47 -4.78
CA ALA A 135 -12.77 -16.71 -5.26
C ALA A 135 -11.26 -16.72 -4.94
N ASP A 136 -10.79 -17.73 -4.23
CA ASP A 136 -9.38 -17.88 -3.79
C ASP A 136 -8.80 -16.66 -3.05
N GLY A 137 -9.67 -15.83 -2.46
CA GLY A 137 -9.31 -14.59 -1.74
C GLY A 137 -9.32 -13.33 -2.59
N GLU A 138 -9.54 -13.45 -3.90
CA GLU A 138 -9.76 -12.32 -4.79
C GLU A 138 -11.24 -11.93 -4.78
N THR A 139 -11.52 -10.63 -4.66
CA THR A 139 -12.87 -10.09 -4.79
C THR A 139 -13.34 -10.17 -6.23
N ILE A 140 -14.26 -11.10 -6.50
CA ILE A 140 -14.85 -11.25 -7.84
C ILE A 140 -16.12 -10.43 -8.01
N ALA A 141 -16.80 -10.07 -6.92
CA ALA A 141 -17.91 -9.13 -6.96
C ALA A 141 -18.14 -8.43 -5.62
N GLN A 142 -18.54 -7.17 -5.72
CA GLN A 142 -19.13 -6.41 -4.64
C GLN A 142 -20.54 -6.03 -5.07
N SER A 143 -21.50 -6.35 -4.23
CA SER A 143 -22.88 -5.93 -4.42
C SER A 143 -23.40 -5.34 -3.13
N PHE A 144 -24.53 -4.67 -3.23
CA PHE A 144 -25.18 -4.12 -2.06
C PHE A 144 -26.64 -4.56 -2.08
N ASP A 145 -27.05 -5.16 -0.97
CA ASP A 145 -28.43 -5.54 -0.74
C ASP A 145 -29.04 -4.61 0.29
N PHE A 146 -29.97 -3.81 -0.21
CA PHE A 146 -30.54 -2.69 0.49
C PHE A 146 -32.00 -2.93 0.87
N ALA A 147 -32.65 -3.98 0.37
CA ALA A 147 -33.97 -4.31 0.91
C ALA A 147 -33.75 -5.17 2.15
N ASP A 148 -33.56 -4.49 3.28
CA ASP A 148 -33.66 -4.94 4.68
C ASP A 148 -33.70 -6.45 4.93
N ALA A 149 -32.73 -7.18 4.35
CA ALA A 149 -32.75 -8.62 4.39
C ALA A 149 -32.48 -9.02 5.83
N PRO A 150 -33.36 -9.81 6.47
CA PRO A 150 -33.24 -10.07 7.90
C PRO A 150 -31.85 -10.62 8.23
N PRO A 151 -31.37 -10.35 9.45
CA PRO A 151 -30.18 -11.00 9.99
C PRO A 151 -30.22 -12.51 9.72
N ALA A 152 -29.10 -13.10 9.30
CA ALA A 152 -29.09 -14.53 8.99
C ALA A 152 -29.21 -15.34 10.29
N GLN A 153 -30.21 -16.21 10.32
CA GLN A 153 -30.49 -17.16 11.40
C GLN A 153 -30.18 -18.60 10.98
N THR A 154 -30.12 -18.86 9.68
CA THR A 154 -29.90 -20.19 9.13
C THR A 154 -28.88 -20.12 8.01
N TRP A 155 -27.89 -21.01 8.04
CA TRP A 155 -26.95 -21.20 6.94
C TRP A 155 -27.10 -22.60 6.36
N ARG A 156 -27.30 -22.68 5.05
CA ARG A 156 -27.50 -23.95 4.34
C ARG A 156 -26.48 -24.14 3.23
N LEU A 157 -26.05 -25.39 3.09
CA LEU A 157 -25.34 -25.87 1.90
C LEU A 157 -26.22 -26.91 1.22
N GLN A 158 -26.53 -26.67 -0.05
CA GLN A 158 -27.24 -27.64 -0.88
C GLN A 158 -26.39 -27.99 -2.10
N LEU A 159 -26.15 -29.29 -2.28
CA LEU A 159 -25.53 -29.83 -3.49
C LEU A 159 -26.63 -30.26 -4.45
N GLU A 160 -26.48 -29.97 -5.75
CA GLU A 160 -27.44 -30.41 -6.76
C GLU A 160 -27.39 -31.92 -7.02
N HIS A 161 -26.25 -32.55 -6.78
CA HIS A 161 -25.99 -33.98 -6.99
C HIS A 161 -25.04 -34.51 -5.90
N GLU A 162 -25.11 -35.81 -5.60
CA GLU A 162 -24.12 -36.50 -4.75
C GLU A 162 -22.70 -36.23 -5.28
N GLY A 163 -21.83 -35.71 -4.41
CA GLY A 163 -20.52 -35.18 -4.78
C GLY A 163 -19.42 -35.45 -3.73
N PRO A 164 -18.17 -35.04 -4.01
CA PRO A 164 -17.07 -35.20 -3.06
C PRO A 164 -17.29 -34.39 -1.78
N GLN A 165 -16.48 -34.68 -0.76
CA GLN A 165 -16.54 -33.97 0.51
C GLN A 165 -16.19 -32.48 0.33
N HIS A 166 -17.19 -31.62 0.49
CA HIS A 166 -17.01 -30.18 0.64
C HIS A 166 -16.87 -29.82 2.12
N ARG A 167 -16.16 -28.74 2.42
CA ARG A 167 -16.11 -28.16 3.77
C ARG A 167 -16.69 -26.75 3.72
N MET A 168 -17.74 -26.50 4.50
CA MET A 168 -18.27 -25.16 4.72
C MET A 168 -17.86 -24.66 6.10
N GLU A 169 -17.39 -23.43 6.17
CA GLU A 169 -17.10 -22.69 7.39
C GLU A 169 -18.03 -21.48 7.44
N VAL A 170 -18.66 -21.24 8.59
CA VAL A 170 -19.52 -20.08 8.80
C VAL A 170 -19.05 -19.36 10.04
N HIS A 171 -18.96 -18.04 9.94
CA HIS A 171 -18.58 -17.14 11.00
C HIS A 171 -19.67 -16.08 11.16
N ASN A 172 -20.27 -15.99 12.35
CA ASN A 172 -21.20 -14.92 12.72
C ASN A 172 -20.45 -13.86 13.55
N HIS A 173 -20.50 -12.59 13.14
CA HIS A 173 -19.75 -11.47 13.74
C HIS A 173 -20.68 -10.55 14.56
N VAL A 174 -21.42 -11.12 15.52
CA VAL A 174 -22.38 -10.43 16.41
C VAL A 174 -21.85 -9.15 17.04
N TYR A 175 -20.60 -9.16 17.46
CA TYR A 175 -19.96 -8.00 18.10
C TYR A 175 -19.82 -6.77 17.18
N LEU A 176 -19.87 -6.94 15.85
CA LEU A 176 -19.86 -5.82 14.91
C LEU A 176 -21.26 -5.23 14.69
N ALA A 177 -22.32 -6.01 14.92
CA ALA A 177 -23.70 -5.60 14.69
C ALA A 177 -24.25 -4.73 15.83
N SER A 178 -23.89 -5.02 17.08
CA SER A 178 -24.37 -4.29 18.28
C SER A 178 -23.99 -2.81 18.34
N ALA A 179 -23.11 -2.34 17.44
CA ALA A 179 -22.78 -0.92 17.28
C ALA A 179 -23.71 -0.14 16.34
N THR A 180 -24.67 -0.79 15.66
CA THR A 180 -25.34 -0.20 14.46
C THR A 180 -26.88 -0.29 14.40
N ILE A 181 -27.58 -0.78 15.42
CA ILE A 181 -28.93 -1.39 15.28
C ILE A 181 -30.15 -0.44 15.11
N ASN A 182 -30.06 0.89 15.15
CA ASN A 182 -31.28 1.71 15.01
C ASN A 182 -31.18 2.74 13.86
N ASP A 183 -31.42 2.36 12.58
CA ASP A 183 -31.82 3.33 11.52
C ASP A 183 -32.24 2.76 10.13
N ASP A 184 -32.90 1.59 10.04
CA ASP A 184 -33.11 0.91 8.75
C ASP A 184 -33.95 1.70 7.71
N ASP A 185 -35.00 2.41 8.13
CA ASP A 185 -35.85 3.20 7.21
C ASP A 185 -35.15 4.47 6.68
N HIS A 186 -34.29 5.10 7.48
CA HIS A 186 -33.56 6.33 7.07
C HIS A 186 -32.28 6.02 6.30
N TYR A 187 -31.65 4.87 6.58
CA TYR A 187 -30.55 4.35 5.78
C TYR A 187 -30.99 4.09 4.34
N GLN A 188 -32.21 3.58 4.12
CA GLN A 188 -32.74 3.41 2.76
C GLN A 188 -32.99 4.73 2.02
N GLN A 189 -33.52 5.76 2.68
CA GLN A 189 -33.66 7.08 2.06
C GLN A 189 -32.31 7.72 1.69
N PHE A 190 -31.30 7.55 2.55
CA PHE A 190 -29.92 8.00 2.27
C PHE A 190 -29.31 7.28 1.05
N GLN A 191 -29.68 6.02 0.84
CA GLN A 191 -29.16 5.23 -0.26
C GLN A 191 -29.88 5.42 -1.58
N ASP A 192 -31.17 5.70 -1.56
CA ASP A 192 -31.88 6.14 -2.76
C ASP A 192 -31.30 7.46 -3.30
N ILE A 193 -30.86 8.33 -2.38
CA ILE A 193 -30.09 9.53 -2.69
C ILE A 193 -28.73 9.14 -3.33
N LEU A 194 -27.91 8.29 -2.71
CA LEU A 194 -26.64 7.82 -3.29
C LEU A 194 -26.79 7.13 -4.66
N ARG A 195 -27.87 6.37 -4.88
CA ARG A 195 -28.17 5.70 -6.16
C ARG A 195 -28.60 6.68 -7.25
N SER A 196 -29.30 7.76 -6.89
CA SER A 196 -29.65 8.83 -7.85
C SER A 196 -28.41 9.55 -8.42
N TYR A 197 -27.24 9.43 -7.75
CA TYR A 197 -25.97 10.03 -8.17
C TYR A 197 -25.07 9.13 -9.01
N ALA A 198 -25.32 7.82 -9.07
CA ALA A 198 -24.53 6.89 -9.91
C ALA A 198 -24.62 7.22 -11.42
N GLY A 199 -25.57 8.08 -11.83
CA GLY A 199 -25.80 8.49 -13.21
C GLY A 199 -25.40 9.91 -13.60
N LEU A 200 -24.93 10.78 -12.69
CA LEU A 200 -24.74 12.21 -12.99
C LEU A 200 -23.30 12.69 -12.74
N GLN A 201 -22.61 13.09 -13.82
CA GLN A 201 -21.40 13.88 -13.72
C GLN A 201 -21.77 15.35 -13.40
N HIS A 202 -21.20 15.91 -12.33
CA HIS A 202 -21.17 17.33 -11.89
C HIS A 202 -22.24 17.80 -10.88
N ASN A 203 -21.86 18.04 -9.62
CA ASN A 203 -21.47 19.35 -9.05
C ASN A 203 -21.42 19.24 -7.50
N ASP A 204 -20.24 19.43 -6.90
CA ASP A 204 -19.99 19.25 -5.45
C ASP A 204 -20.82 20.20 -4.57
N LEU A 205 -21.31 21.31 -5.14
CA LEU A 205 -22.20 22.27 -4.47
C LEU A 205 -23.62 21.73 -4.22
N LEU A 206 -24.12 20.85 -5.09
CA LEU A 206 -25.47 20.29 -4.99
C LEU A 206 -25.53 19.20 -3.91
N LEU A 207 -24.46 18.43 -3.76
CA LEU A 207 -24.29 17.42 -2.72
C LEU A 207 -24.23 18.07 -1.33
N TYR A 208 -23.48 19.18 -1.21
CA TYR A 208 -23.44 20.00 -0.01
C TYR A 208 -24.81 20.61 0.32
N GLN A 209 -25.52 21.18 -0.68
CA GLN A 209 -26.84 21.78 -0.50
C GLN A 209 -27.91 20.75 -0.13
N GLN A 210 -27.94 19.58 -0.77
CA GLN A 210 -28.96 18.55 -0.50
C GLN A 210 -28.68 17.79 0.80
N ALA A 211 -27.41 17.51 1.14
CA ALA A 211 -27.04 17.03 2.48
C ALA A 211 -27.46 18.04 3.56
N SER A 212 -27.19 19.33 3.34
CA SER A 212 -27.57 20.40 4.29
C SER A 212 -29.08 20.57 4.48
N THR A 213 -29.89 20.23 3.48
CA THR A 213 -31.36 20.25 3.57
C THR A 213 -31.89 19.13 4.46
N HIS A 214 -31.18 17.99 4.55
CA HIS A 214 -31.54 16.88 5.42
C HIS A 214 -30.89 16.93 6.82
N ILE A 215 -29.84 17.73 7.05
CA ILE A 215 -29.37 18.05 8.43
C ILE A 215 -30.49 18.66 9.26
N ALA A 216 -31.33 19.51 8.64
CA ALA A 216 -32.47 20.13 9.31
C ALA A 216 -33.53 19.11 9.78
N TYR A 217 -33.49 17.87 9.27
CA TYR A 217 -34.41 16.79 9.63
C TYR A 217 -33.87 15.92 10.78
N PHE A 218 -32.55 15.73 10.89
CA PHE A 218 -31.89 15.03 12.01
C PHE A 218 -31.83 15.85 13.32
N THR A 219 -32.76 16.76 13.54
CA THR A 219 -32.87 17.56 14.79
C THR A 219 -33.61 16.83 15.91
N GLU A 220 -33.99 15.56 15.73
CA GLU A 220 -34.56 14.75 16.80
C GLU A 220 -33.49 14.26 17.81
N PRO A 221 -33.84 14.09 19.10
CA PRO A 221 -32.87 14.10 20.20
C PRO A 221 -31.95 12.86 20.32
N HIS A 222 -32.11 11.86 19.46
CA HIS A 222 -31.54 10.51 19.67
C HIS A 222 -30.55 10.04 18.60
N HIS A 223 -30.44 10.73 17.46
CA HIS A 223 -29.45 10.44 16.42
C HIS A 223 -28.48 11.62 16.33
N SER A 224 -27.21 11.43 16.70
CA SER A 224 -26.27 12.55 16.62
C SER A 224 -25.86 12.76 15.16
N GLN A 225 -26.30 13.88 14.58
CA GLN A 225 -25.94 14.37 13.24
C GLN A 225 -24.45 14.19 12.88
N SER A 226 -23.58 14.18 13.89
CA SER A 226 -22.13 13.95 13.76
C SER A 226 -21.76 12.60 13.12
N HIS A 227 -22.55 11.53 13.25
CA HIS A 227 -22.26 10.22 12.66
C HIS A 227 -22.42 10.23 11.14
N LEU A 228 -23.56 10.73 10.65
CA LEU A 228 -23.89 10.77 9.21
C LEU A 228 -22.88 11.62 8.42
N TRP A 229 -22.48 12.77 8.98
CA TRP A 229 -21.53 13.65 8.33
C TRP A 229 -20.16 13.02 8.10
N SER A 230 -19.71 12.14 9.01
CA SER A 230 -18.43 11.46 8.86
C SER A 230 -18.45 10.50 7.66
N TRP A 231 -19.55 9.74 7.49
CA TRP A 231 -19.75 8.88 6.32
C TRP A 231 -19.85 9.67 5.01
N LEU A 232 -20.59 10.78 5.01
CA LEU A 232 -20.68 11.67 3.85
C LEU A 232 -19.32 12.25 3.47
N MET A 233 -18.54 12.69 4.44
CA MET A 233 -17.20 13.24 4.20
C MET A 233 -16.23 12.17 3.72
N TRP A 234 -16.28 10.96 4.27
CA TRP A 234 -15.51 9.83 3.75
C TRP A 234 -15.88 9.52 2.29
N ALA A 235 -17.18 9.42 1.97
CA ALA A 235 -17.63 9.15 0.60
C ALA A 235 -17.21 10.25 -0.38
N TYR A 236 -17.30 11.52 0.05
CA TYR A 236 -16.81 12.66 -0.71
C TYR A 236 -15.29 12.57 -0.95
N GLY A 237 -14.50 12.31 0.09
CA GLY A 237 -13.06 12.08 -0.01
C GLY A 237 -12.69 10.94 -0.96
N SER A 238 -13.39 9.81 -0.85
CA SER A 238 -13.21 8.65 -1.75
C SER A 238 -13.52 9.01 -3.20
N SER A 239 -14.57 9.79 -3.45
CA SER A 239 -14.90 10.33 -4.78
C SER A 239 -13.78 11.25 -5.31
N LEU A 240 -13.26 12.17 -4.48
CA LEU A 240 -12.13 13.03 -4.85
C LEU A 240 -10.90 12.20 -5.24
N ILE A 241 -10.62 11.11 -4.51
CA ILE A 241 -9.52 10.20 -4.82
C ILE A 241 -9.77 9.43 -6.14
N ALA A 242 -11.01 9.00 -6.36
CA ALA A 242 -11.39 8.22 -7.55
C ALA A 242 -11.37 9.04 -8.85
N ARG A 243 -11.64 10.36 -8.79
CA ARG A 243 -11.59 11.28 -9.95
C ARG A 243 -10.19 11.36 -10.59
N GLY A 244 -9.15 10.89 -9.92
CA GLY A 244 -7.87 10.60 -10.55
C GLY A 244 -6.97 11.84 -10.65
N PRO A 245 -6.35 12.12 -11.83
CA PRO A 245 -4.99 12.64 -11.89
C PRO A 245 -4.66 13.90 -11.10
N GLN A 246 -5.59 14.83 -11.02
CA GLN A 246 -5.42 16.06 -10.26
C GLN A 246 -6.12 15.90 -8.92
N ILE A 247 -5.33 15.89 -7.85
CA ILE A 247 -5.85 16.00 -6.50
C ILE A 247 -6.47 17.38 -6.32
N ASP A 248 -7.76 17.42 -5.98
CA ASP A 248 -8.29 18.57 -5.25
C ASP A 248 -7.73 18.53 -3.82
N SER A 249 -6.55 19.12 -3.64
CA SER A 249 -5.81 19.07 -2.38
C SER A 249 -6.53 19.85 -1.29
N GLY A 250 -7.28 20.88 -1.66
CA GLY A 250 -8.14 21.64 -0.75
C GLY A 250 -9.31 20.80 -0.28
N GLY A 251 -10.05 20.19 -1.22
CA GLY A 251 -11.20 19.34 -0.90
C GLY A 251 -10.82 18.13 -0.03
N LEU A 252 -9.78 17.38 -0.41
CA LEU A 252 -9.34 16.22 0.35
C LEU A 252 -8.78 16.62 1.73
N ALA A 253 -8.03 17.73 1.82
CA ALA A 253 -7.57 18.28 3.10
C ALA A 253 -8.73 18.60 4.04
N ALA A 254 -9.78 19.25 3.52
CA ALA A 254 -10.96 19.60 4.30
C ALA A 254 -11.70 18.35 4.81
N VAL A 255 -11.81 17.31 3.99
CA VAL A 255 -12.36 16.00 4.41
C VAL A 255 -11.55 15.40 5.55
N ILE A 256 -10.22 15.35 5.41
CA ILE A 256 -9.33 14.78 6.43
C ILE A 256 -9.44 15.56 7.74
N ASP A 257 -9.41 16.89 7.67
CA ASP A 257 -9.53 17.75 8.85
C ASP A 257 -10.89 17.58 9.53
N TYR A 258 -11.96 17.46 8.75
CA TYR A 258 -13.29 17.20 9.29
C TYR A 258 -13.32 15.87 10.06
N LEU A 259 -12.88 14.78 9.42
CA LEU A 259 -12.86 13.45 10.04
C LEU A 259 -11.99 13.44 11.29
N ARG A 260 -10.84 14.10 11.25
CA ARG A 260 -9.94 14.28 12.40
C ARG A 260 -10.63 14.99 13.57
N VAL A 261 -11.27 16.14 13.32
CA VAL A 261 -11.96 16.91 14.37
C VAL A 261 -13.19 16.15 14.89
N ALA A 262 -13.96 15.52 14.01
CA ALA A 262 -15.15 14.73 14.37
C ALA A 262 -14.78 13.53 15.25
N GLY A 263 -13.68 12.82 14.91
CA GLY A 263 -13.19 11.69 15.69
C GLY A 263 -12.62 12.09 17.05
N ALA A 264 -12.06 13.29 17.17
CA ALA A 264 -11.57 13.81 18.45
C ALA A 264 -12.71 14.27 19.38
N GLY A 265 -13.79 14.83 18.81
CA GLY A 265 -14.89 15.41 19.57
C GLY A 265 -16.01 14.44 19.96
N SER A 266 -16.20 13.33 19.24
CA SER A 266 -17.29 12.39 19.52
C SER A 266 -16.85 11.24 20.42
N GLN A 267 -17.55 11.06 21.54
CA GLN A 267 -17.42 9.85 22.37
C GLN A 267 -17.94 8.59 21.65
N VAL A 268 -18.68 8.74 20.54
CA VAL A 268 -19.55 7.68 19.97
C VAL A 268 -19.16 7.25 18.54
N ILE A 269 -18.40 8.05 17.76
CA ILE A 269 -18.08 7.67 16.36
C ILE A 269 -16.84 6.78 16.31
N SER A 270 -17.11 5.52 16.07
CA SER A 270 -16.23 4.37 16.25
C SER A 270 -15.44 4.05 14.97
N GLU A 271 -15.93 4.54 13.82
CA GLU A 271 -15.56 4.10 12.47
C GLU A 271 -14.54 5.01 11.78
N ILE A 272 -14.34 6.24 12.28
CA ILE A 272 -13.53 7.28 11.62
C ILE A 272 -12.08 6.83 11.34
N PRO A 273 -11.35 6.17 12.26
CA PRO A 273 -10.02 5.66 11.95
C PRO A 273 -10.06 4.71 10.74
N GLY A 274 -11.02 3.78 10.69
CA GLY A 274 -11.20 2.86 9.57
C GLY A 274 -11.46 3.60 8.24
N MET A 275 -12.28 4.65 8.26
CA MET A 275 -12.50 5.52 7.10
C MET A 275 -11.21 6.19 6.62
N LEU A 276 -10.41 6.71 7.55
CA LEU A 276 -9.12 7.32 7.24
C LEU A 276 -8.15 6.29 6.65
N TYR A 277 -8.09 5.05 7.16
CA TYR A 277 -7.27 4.01 6.57
C TYR A 277 -7.67 3.64 5.14
N ASP A 278 -8.98 3.57 4.87
CA ASP A 278 -9.46 3.33 3.52
C ASP A 278 -9.05 4.46 2.56
N LEU A 279 -9.20 5.72 2.99
CA LEU A 279 -8.72 6.90 2.25
C LEU A 279 -7.19 6.85 2.05
N GLN A 280 -6.42 6.42 3.06
CA GLN A 280 -4.97 6.26 2.96
C GLN A 280 -4.61 5.24 1.89
N ARG A 281 -5.24 4.07 1.94
CA ARG A 281 -5.05 3.00 0.95
C ARG A 281 -5.36 3.50 -0.46
N ALA A 282 -6.50 4.15 -0.66
CA ALA A 282 -6.88 4.69 -1.95
C ALA A 282 -5.89 5.76 -2.45
N THR A 283 -5.45 6.65 -1.56
CA THR A 283 -4.45 7.69 -1.85
C THR A 283 -3.09 7.10 -2.24
N ILE A 284 -2.60 6.10 -1.50
CA ILE A 284 -1.33 5.43 -1.80
C ILE A 284 -1.41 4.67 -3.13
N ARG A 285 -2.56 4.05 -3.42
CA ARG A 285 -2.81 3.41 -4.72
C ARG A 285 -2.71 4.43 -5.86
N GLN A 286 -3.23 5.64 -5.68
CA GLN A 286 -3.07 6.71 -6.67
C GLN A 286 -1.62 7.19 -6.79
N ALA A 287 -0.89 7.33 -5.68
CA ALA A 287 0.54 7.69 -5.70
C ALA A 287 1.40 6.65 -6.46
N SER A 288 0.99 5.39 -6.37
CA SER A 288 1.64 4.24 -7.00
C SER A 288 1.24 4.00 -8.45
N LYS A 289 0.16 4.64 -8.94
CA LYS A 289 -0.33 4.41 -10.31
C LYS A 289 0.69 4.95 -11.33
N ILE A 290 1.16 4.04 -12.18
CA ILE A 290 1.97 4.39 -13.34
C ILE A 290 1.04 4.95 -14.43
N PRO A 291 1.37 6.09 -15.06
CA PRO A 291 0.57 6.66 -16.13
C PRO A 291 0.48 5.69 -17.32
N GLU A 292 -0.74 5.47 -17.82
CA GLU A 292 -0.97 4.66 -19.03
C GLU A 292 -0.48 5.39 -20.28
N THR A 293 -0.46 6.73 -20.24
CA THR A 293 0.09 7.59 -21.28
C THR A 293 1.34 8.30 -20.77
N PRO A 294 2.33 8.51 -21.64
CA PRO A 294 3.55 9.22 -21.24
C PRO A 294 3.23 10.67 -20.86
N ILE A 295 3.70 11.11 -19.68
CA ILE A 295 3.54 12.47 -19.17
C ILE A 295 4.90 13.07 -18.77
N PRO A 296 5.05 14.41 -18.74
CA PRO A 296 6.27 15.06 -18.25
C PRO A 296 6.70 14.56 -16.87
N ALA A 297 7.99 14.21 -16.74
CA ALA A 297 8.54 13.67 -15.49
C ALA A 297 8.28 14.55 -14.26
N GLN A 298 8.41 15.87 -14.43
CA GLN A 298 8.17 16.85 -13.37
C GLN A 298 6.69 16.90 -12.95
N GLU A 299 5.77 16.82 -13.92
CA GLU A 299 4.33 16.76 -13.65
C GLU A 299 3.97 15.49 -12.90
N PHE A 300 4.49 14.34 -13.34
CA PHE A 300 4.28 13.06 -12.67
C PHE A 300 4.77 13.08 -11.22
N ILE A 301 6.00 13.54 -11.00
CA ILE A 301 6.61 13.67 -9.68
C ILE A 301 5.80 14.63 -8.80
N SER A 302 5.37 15.78 -9.34
CA SER A 302 4.55 16.74 -8.61
C SER A 302 3.22 16.13 -8.18
N ARG A 303 2.51 15.49 -9.13
CA ARG A 303 1.26 14.78 -8.85
C ARG A 303 1.44 13.72 -7.77
N ARG A 304 2.47 12.89 -7.90
CA ARG A 304 2.78 11.84 -6.93
C ARG A 304 3.06 12.43 -5.55
N ARG A 305 3.89 13.47 -5.46
CA ARG A 305 4.17 14.13 -4.18
C ARG A 305 2.89 14.63 -3.52
N SER A 306 1.96 15.22 -4.28
CA SER A 306 0.67 15.63 -3.72
C SER A 306 -0.10 14.45 -3.11
N TRP A 307 -0.11 13.27 -3.76
CA TRP A 307 -0.76 12.07 -3.21
C TRP A 307 -0.02 11.55 -1.97
N LEU A 308 1.31 11.50 -1.99
CA LEU A 308 2.10 11.09 -0.84
C LEU A 308 1.88 12.03 0.36
N HIS A 309 1.82 13.35 0.13
CA HIS A 309 1.51 14.32 1.18
C HIS A 309 0.10 14.17 1.73
N ALA A 310 -0.90 13.90 0.89
CA ALA A 310 -2.24 13.57 1.35
C ALA A 310 -2.25 12.29 2.21
N GLY A 311 -1.52 11.25 1.79
CA GLY A 311 -1.36 10.02 2.57
C GLY A 311 -0.67 10.22 3.92
N ILE A 312 0.34 11.09 3.97
CA ILE A 312 1.02 11.50 5.22
C ILE A 312 0.03 12.23 6.13
N ARG A 313 -0.76 13.18 5.60
CA ARG A 313 -1.76 13.92 6.38
C ARG A 313 -2.85 13.01 6.95
N ILE A 314 -3.30 12.03 6.17
CA ILE A 314 -4.24 11.00 6.63
C ILE A 314 -3.61 10.22 7.79
N GLN A 315 -2.34 9.82 7.68
CA GLN A 315 -1.64 9.16 8.79
C GLN A 315 -1.52 10.05 10.02
N ASP A 316 -1.21 11.34 9.86
CA ASP A 316 -1.10 12.27 10.99
C ASP A 316 -2.45 12.37 11.74
N ALA A 317 -3.57 12.40 11.01
CA ALA A 317 -4.91 12.37 11.61
C ALA A 317 -5.20 11.06 12.36
N ILE A 318 -4.79 9.93 11.79
CA ILE A 318 -4.90 8.61 12.43
C ILE A 318 -4.06 8.54 13.71
N ASP A 319 -2.80 8.99 13.65
CA ASP A 319 -1.88 8.97 14.78
C ASP A 319 -2.41 9.84 15.93
N GLU A 320 -2.98 11.02 15.63
CA GLU A 320 -3.64 11.88 16.61
C GLU A 320 -4.84 11.18 17.26
N LEU A 321 -5.74 10.62 16.46
CA LEU A 321 -6.95 9.95 16.96
C LEU A 321 -6.62 8.70 17.80
N THR A 322 -5.57 7.98 17.47
CA THR A 322 -5.16 6.75 18.18
C THR A 322 -4.28 7.02 19.41
N ALA A 323 -3.63 8.18 19.50
CA ALA A 323 -2.83 8.57 20.66
C ALA A 323 -3.70 8.97 21.88
N HIS A 324 -4.95 9.36 21.67
CA HIS A 324 -5.85 9.72 22.77
C HIS A 324 -6.13 8.52 23.68
N ALA A 325 -5.94 8.69 25.01
CA ALA A 325 -6.11 7.62 26.01
C ALA A 325 -7.48 6.95 25.95
N SER A 326 -8.53 7.71 25.62
CA SER A 326 -9.89 7.20 25.41
C SER A 326 -10.02 6.27 24.21
N ALA A 327 -9.12 6.30 23.22
CA ALA A 327 -9.12 5.37 22.09
C ALA A 327 -8.71 3.94 22.52
N ARG A 328 -7.85 3.80 23.54
CA ARG A 328 -7.46 2.48 24.09
C ARG A 328 -8.58 1.79 24.86
N GLU A 329 -9.44 2.57 25.52
CA GLU A 329 -10.59 2.05 26.28
C GLU A 329 -11.78 1.67 25.39
N ARG A 330 -11.86 2.23 24.17
CA ARG A 330 -13.03 2.11 23.26
C ARG A 330 -13.04 0.88 22.34
N ALA A 331 -12.25 -0.17 22.62
CA ALA A 331 -12.20 -1.41 21.84
C ALA A 331 -11.88 -1.27 20.32
N HIS A 332 -11.56 -0.08 19.81
CA HIS A 332 -11.07 0.18 18.45
C HIS A 332 -9.61 -0.22 18.27
N ILE A 333 -9.25 -1.40 18.77
CA ILE A 333 -7.91 -1.91 18.69
C ILE A 333 -7.74 -2.47 17.29
N MET A 334 -7.39 -1.58 16.35
CA MET A 334 -6.59 -2.04 15.22
C MET A 334 -5.46 -2.90 15.74
N SER A 335 -5.16 -3.97 15.01
CA SER A 335 -4.06 -4.80 15.43
C SER A 335 -2.80 -3.94 15.49
N GLU A 336 -1.94 -4.25 16.44
CA GLU A 336 -0.64 -3.59 16.55
C GLU A 336 0.14 -3.65 15.21
N GLN A 337 -0.08 -4.70 14.42
CA GLN A 337 0.49 -4.87 13.09
C GLN A 337 0.02 -3.78 12.12
N ASP A 338 -1.27 -3.46 12.10
CA ASP A 338 -1.83 -2.47 11.17
C ASP A 338 -1.30 -1.06 11.47
N ARG A 339 -1.17 -0.73 12.77
CA ARG A 339 -0.51 0.50 13.21
C ARG A 339 0.92 0.59 12.66
N PHE A 340 1.66 -0.51 12.68
CA PHE A 340 3.03 -0.54 12.16
C PHE A 340 3.11 -0.56 10.63
N LEU A 341 2.16 -1.17 9.93
CA LEU A 341 2.02 -1.05 8.47
C LEU A 341 1.71 0.39 8.06
N ALA A 342 0.82 1.05 8.80
CA ALA A 342 0.48 2.45 8.61
C ALA A 342 1.69 3.39 8.81
N LEU A 343 2.45 3.15 9.88
CA LEU A 343 3.72 3.83 10.13
C LEU A 343 4.70 3.59 8.97
N MET A 344 4.83 2.36 8.47
CA MET A 344 5.68 2.08 7.32
C MET A 344 5.23 2.81 6.07
N ASN A 345 3.92 2.85 5.79
CA ASN A 345 3.37 3.62 4.66
C ASN A 345 3.77 5.10 4.76
N ARG A 346 3.70 5.68 5.96
CA ARG A 346 4.16 7.06 6.21
C ARG A 346 5.65 7.22 5.96
N GLN A 347 6.49 6.33 6.48
CA GLN A 347 7.95 6.40 6.31
C GLN A 347 8.36 6.29 4.85
N VAL A 348 7.77 5.34 4.09
CA VAL A 348 8.05 5.20 2.66
C VAL A 348 7.52 6.42 1.89
N SER A 349 6.35 6.95 2.26
CA SER A 349 5.81 8.16 1.65
C SER A 349 6.71 9.38 1.87
N GLN A 350 7.24 9.56 3.09
CA GLN A 350 8.20 10.62 3.42
C GLN A 350 9.50 10.47 2.61
N PHE A 351 10.02 9.25 2.51
CA PHE A 351 11.20 8.95 1.70
C PHE A 351 10.99 9.31 0.22
N LEU A 352 9.87 8.89 -0.36
CA LEU A 352 9.53 9.16 -1.77
C LEU A 352 9.16 10.64 -2.03
N SER A 353 8.68 11.37 -1.02
CA SER A 353 8.41 12.82 -1.13
C SER A 353 9.65 13.68 -0.85
N SER A 354 10.83 13.08 -0.65
CA SER A 354 12.07 13.76 -0.23
C SER A 354 11.92 14.52 1.09
N SER A 355 10.94 14.14 1.92
CA SER A 355 10.72 14.71 3.25
C SER A 355 11.57 13.98 4.28
N SER A 356 11.89 14.65 5.39
CA SER A 356 12.61 13.99 6.49
C SER A 356 11.77 12.84 7.04
N THR A 357 12.35 11.64 7.10
CA THR A 357 11.75 10.48 7.76
C THR A 357 11.68 10.73 9.26
N ALA A 358 10.51 10.54 9.87
CA ALA A 358 10.33 10.75 11.29
C ALA A 358 11.16 9.76 12.14
N ALA A 359 11.45 10.14 13.39
CA ALA A 359 12.08 9.23 14.35
C ALA A 359 11.18 8.00 14.57
N MET A 360 11.81 6.82 14.68
CA MET A 360 11.10 5.58 14.94
C MET A 360 10.66 5.52 16.41
N PRO A 361 9.40 5.11 16.72
CA PRO A 361 8.99 4.79 18.08
C PRO A 361 9.89 3.72 18.69
N ALA A 362 10.14 3.81 19.99
CA ALA A 362 11.01 2.86 20.70
C ALA A 362 10.42 1.43 20.70
N GLU A 363 9.09 1.34 20.68
CA GLU A 363 8.32 0.10 20.63
C GLU A 363 8.15 -0.51 19.23
N ALA A 364 8.75 0.06 18.19
CA ALA A 364 8.59 -0.46 16.83
C ALA A 364 9.24 -1.84 16.64
N PRO A 365 8.54 -2.83 16.05
CA PRO A 365 9.08 -4.15 15.76
C PRO A 365 10.34 -4.07 14.90
N SER A 366 11.21 -5.08 15.02
CA SER A 366 12.47 -5.11 14.27
C SER A 366 12.25 -5.00 12.76
N TRP A 367 11.20 -5.59 12.21
CA TRP A 367 10.89 -5.54 10.78
C TRP A 367 10.64 -4.11 10.25
N VAL A 368 10.03 -3.26 11.07
CA VAL A 368 9.75 -1.83 10.78
C VAL A 368 11.05 -1.04 10.89
N THR A 369 11.74 -1.18 12.02
CA THR A 369 12.99 -0.48 12.33
C THR A 369 14.07 -0.75 11.28
N ASN A 370 14.25 -2.01 10.88
CA ASN A 370 15.22 -2.41 9.87
C ASN A 370 14.92 -1.79 8.49
N ARG A 371 13.65 -1.76 8.07
CA ARG A 371 13.24 -1.16 6.79
C ARG A 371 13.39 0.36 6.80
N THR A 372 13.02 1.05 7.88
CA THR A 372 13.22 2.51 7.98
C THR A 372 14.71 2.87 7.96
N ARG A 373 15.57 2.07 8.60
CA ARG A 373 17.03 2.24 8.49
C ARG A 373 17.50 2.09 7.04
N ALA A 374 17.06 1.05 6.34
CA ALA A 374 17.38 0.86 4.92
C ALA A 374 16.92 2.05 4.04
N LEU A 375 15.68 2.53 4.21
CA LEU A 375 15.14 3.70 3.50
C LEU A 375 16.03 4.95 3.72
N THR A 376 16.42 5.19 4.97
CA THR A 376 17.26 6.34 5.34
C THR A 376 18.75 6.19 4.98
N GLY A 377 19.13 5.10 4.30
CA GLY A 377 20.51 4.82 3.92
C GLY A 377 21.39 4.39 5.09
N ARG A 378 20.79 3.95 6.20
CA ARG A 378 21.49 3.40 7.37
C ARG A 378 21.51 1.87 7.29
N LEU A 379 22.59 1.26 7.80
CA LEU A 379 22.71 -0.20 7.89
C LEU A 379 21.56 -0.80 8.73
N PRO A 380 20.79 -1.76 8.21
CA PRO A 380 19.88 -2.58 9.00
C PRO A 380 20.62 -3.30 10.14
N ILE A 381 19.89 -3.60 11.21
CA ILE A 381 20.35 -4.39 12.37
C ILE A 381 20.27 -5.89 12.06
N GLU A 382 19.21 -6.33 11.38
CA GLU A 382 18.95 -7.75 11.07
C GLU A 382 18.97 -7.99 9.55
N ILE A 383 19.63 -9.09 9.15
CA ILE A 383 19.77 -9.55 7.76
C ILE A 383 19.65 -11.09 7.77
N PRO A 384 18.71 -11.71 7.02
CA PRO A 384 17.78 -11.08 6.10
C PRO A 384 16.80 -10.13 6.79
N LEU A 385 16.28 -9.14 6.05
CA LEU A 385 15.24 -8.26 6.58
C LEU A 385 14.06 -9.12 7.05
N PRO A 386 13.59 -8.97 8.30
CA PRO A 386 12.48 -9.77 8.81
C PRO A 386 11.27 -9.64 7.88
N GLU A 387 10.51 -10.71 7.66
CA GLU A 387 9.34 -10.64 6.79
C GLU A 387 8.33 -9.60 7.31
N ILE A 388 7.61 -8.96 6.38
CA ILE A 388 6.41 -8.20 6.77
C ILE A 388 5.42 -9.24 7.29
N VAL A 389 5.03 -9.11 8.56
CA VAL A 389 4.13 -10.07 9.22
C VAL A 389 2.89 -10.28 8.37
N ARG A 390 2.51 -11.55 8.15
CA ARG A 390 1.28 -11.88 7.44
C ARG A 390 0.11 -11.51 8.32
N ASP A 391 -0.86 -10.80 7.74
CA ASP A 391 -2.05 -10.35 8.46
C ASP A 391 -2.76 -11.55 9.10
N TRP A 392 -3.21 -11.37 10.35
CA TRP A 392 -4.05 -12.36 11.03
C TRP A 392 -5.47 -12.38 10.47
N PHE A 393 -5.89 -11.27 9.85
CA PHE A 393 -7.15 -11.19 9.12
C PHE A 393 -6.96 -11.67 7.67
N PRO A 394 -7.96 -12.35 7.08
CA PRO A 394 -7.86 -12.93 5.74
C PRO A 394 -7.65 -11.91 4.59
N ARG A 395 -7.61 -10.60 4.87
CA ARG A 395 -7.37 -9.55 3.87
C ARG A 395 -6.23 -8.60 4.24
N PRO A 396 -5.18 -8.53 3.42
CA PRO A 396 -4.12 -7.54 3.57
C PRO A 396 -4.64 -6.16 3.15
N TRP A 397 -5.08 -5.35 4.11
CA TRP A 397 -5.76 -4.08 3.87
C TRP A 397 -4.77 -2.93 3.63
N LEU A 398 -3.66 -2.88 4.38
CA LEU A 398 -2.60 -1.88 4.20
C LEU A 398 -1.36 -2.41 3.48
N ARG A 399 -1.12 -3.72 3.55
CA ARG A 399 0.07 -4.35 2.97
C ARG A 399 0.24 -4.14 1.45
N PRO A 400 -0.80 -4.23 0.59
CA PRO A 400 -0.62 -4.00 -0.85
C PRO A 400 -0.18 -2.56 -1.14
N SER A 401 -0.62 -1.60 -0.32
CA SER A 401 -0.18 -0.21 -0.38
C SER A 401 1.30 -0.10 -0.01
N THR A 402 1.73 -0.78 1.05
CA THR A 402 3.15 -0.82 1.47
C THR A 402 4.04 -1.44 0.39
N GLU A 403 3.63 -2.59 -0.15
CA GLU A 403 4.36 -3.30 -1.21
C GLU A 403 4.43 -2.46 -2.48
N GLY A 404 3.34 -1.80 -2.88
CA GLY A 404 3.32 -0.89 -4.03
C GLY A 404 4.29 0.27 -3.88
N LEU A 405 4.32 0.94 -2.71
CA LEU A 405 5.27 2.02 -2.44
C LEU A 405 6.72 1.53 -2.44
N LEU A 406 6.99 0.36 -1.85
CA LEU A 406 8.33 -0.23 -1.86
C LEU A 406 8.78 -0.60 -3.27
N ALA A 407 7.89 -1.13 -4.10
CA ALA A 407 8.18 -1.46 -5.50
C ALA A 407 8.57 -0.21 -6.30
N LEU A 408 7.86 0.92 -6.13
CA LEU A 408 8.20 2.19 -6.78
C LEU A 408 9.61 2.68 -6.45
N ALA A 409 10.04 2.43 -5.21
CA ALA A 409 11.35 2.82 -4.70
C ALA A 409 12.47 1.86 -5.15
N GLY A 410 12.17 0.86 -5.99
CA GLY A 410 13.10 -0.14 -6.50
C GLY A 410 13.08 -1.48 -5.76
N GLY A 411 12.16 -1.67 -4.82
CA GLY A 411 11.97 -2.90 -4.05
C GLY A 411 13.04 -3.13 -2.97
N MET A 412 12.69 -3.95 -1.98
CA MET A 412 13.58 -4.38 -0.88
C MET A 412 14.16 -5.79 -1.09
N GLY A 413 13.97 -6.37 -2.29
CA GLY A 413 14.34 -7.76 -2.59
C GLY A 413 15.85 -8.02 -2.65
N ASN A 414 16.65 -7.02 -3.02
CA ASN A 414 18.12 -7.14 -3.10
C ASN A 414 18.80 -6.66 -1.81
N GLN A 415 18.78 -7.52 -0.78
CA GLN A 415 19.31 -7.19 0.55
C GLN A 415 20.80 -6.84 0.55
N GLN A 416 21.59 -7.44 -0.33
CA GLN A 416 23.01 -7.12 -0.42
C GLN A 416 23.21 -5.72 -1.03
N GLY A 417 22.43 -5.36 -2.06
CA GLY A 417 22.46 -4.01 -2.65
C GLY A 417 22.10 -2.91 -1.64
N LEU A 418 21.09 -3.17 -0.80
CA LEU A 418 20.73 -2.30 0.33
C LEU A 418 21.92 -1.99 1.25
N LEU A 419 22.66 -3.02 1.66
CA LEU A 419 23.80 -2.89 2.55
C LEU A 419 24.93 -2.11 1.91
N LEU A 420 25.28 -2.46 0.67
CA LEU A 420 26.34 -1.78 -0.07
C LEU A 420 26.02 -0.29 -0.24
N ARG A 421 24.78 0.05 -0.62
CA ARG A 421 24.36 1.45 -0.71
C ARG A 421 24.49 2.18 0.64
N ALA A 422 24.01 1.57 1.73
CA ALA A 422 24.10 2.18 3.06
C ALA A 422 25.57 2.40 3.50
N GLN A 423 26.46 1.44 3.24
CA GLN A 423 27.88 1.56 3.53
C GLN A 423 28.54 2.67 2.71
N ILE A 424 28.21 2.78 1.43
CA ILE A 424 28.72 3.85 0.56
C ILE A 424 28.26 5.21 1.06
N LEU A 425 26.95 5.38 1.31
CA LEU A 425 26.41 6.66 1.77
C LEU A 425 26.91 7.05 3.18
N SER A 426 27.25 6.07 4.02
CA SER A 426 27.91 6.33 5.31
C SER A 426 29.37 6.72 5.10
N GLY A 427 30.14 5.94 4.33
CA GLY A 427 31.57 6.18 4.11
C GLY A 427 31.87 7.50 3.39
N LEU A 428 30.93 8.01 2.59
CA LEU A 428 31.04 9.35 1.98
C LEU A 428 30.91 10.50 2.99
N ARG A 429 30.41 10.23 4.21
CA ARG A 429 30.33 11.24 5.29
C ARG A 429 31.55 11.21 6.20
N ASP A 430 32.30 10.12 6.19
CA ASP A 430 33.46 9.90 7.05
C ASP A 430 34.74 10.32 6.30
N GLU A 431 35.62 11.04 6.99
CA GLU A 431 36.98 11.34 6.50
C GLU A 431 38.03 10.64 7.38
N PRO A 432 39.01 9.93 6.79
CA PRO A 432 39.20 9.67 5.36
C PRO A 432 38.15 8.70 4.78
N HIS A 433 37.81 8.88 3.50
CA HIS A 433 36.89 7.98 2.82
C HIS A 433 37.47 6.55 2.74
N PRO A 434 36.63 5.51 2.90
CA PRO A 434 37.08 4.14 2.74
C PRO A 434 37.43 3.83 1.28
N ASP A 435 38.22 2.78 1.05
CA ASP A 435 38.44 2.24 -0.29
C ASP A 435 37.14 1.60 -0.81
N PHE A 436 36.36 2.39 -1.54
CA PHE A 436 35.09 1.94 -2.10
C PHE A 436 35.27 0.85 -3.16
N ALA A 437 36.41 0.79 -3.86
CA ALA A 437 36.64 -0.26 -4.85
C ALA A 437 36.78 -1.62 -4.15
N GLN A 438 37.59 -1.66 -3.08
CA GLN A 438 37.72 -2.85 -2.24
C GLN A 438 36.38 -3.23 -1.59
N LEU A 439 35.62 -2.25 -1.11
CA LEU A 439 34.29 -2.48 -0.52
C LEU A 439 33.32 -3.14 -1.52
N ILE A 440 33.26 -2.63 -2.75
CA ILE A 440 32.40 -3.18 -3.80
C ILE A 440 32.83 -4.60 -4.16
N GLU A 441 34.13 -4.83 -4.34
CA GLU A 441 34.67 -6.15 -4.69
C GLU A 441 34.38 -7.20 -3.61
N ALA A 442 34.57 -6.85 -2.34
CA ALA A 442 34.30 -7.70 -1.19
C ALA A 442 32.81 -7.94 -0.92
N SER A 443 31.92 -7.15 -1.53
CA SER A 443 30.48 -7.26 -1.29
C SER A 443 29.87 -8.50 -1.95
N ALA A 444 28.90 -9.12 -1.27
CA ALA A 444 28.15 -10.28 -1.77
C ALA A 444 26.98 -9.90 -2.72
N VAL A 445 27.01 -8.68 -3.26
CA VAL A 445 25.97 -8.18 -4.18
C VAL A 445 26.11 -8.86 -5.55
N ASP A 446 24.99 -9.04 -6.25
CA ASP A 446 24.99 -9.50 -7.63
C ASP A 446 25.93 -8.67 -8.53
N ALA A 447 26.48 -9.31 -9.55
CA ALA A 447 27.49 -8.70 -10.42
C ALA A 447 27.01 -7.41 -11.09
N ARG A 448 25.74 -7.36 -11.51
CA ARG A 448 25.16 -6.17 -12.16
C ARG A 448 25.20 -4.98 -11.21
N SER A 449 24.64 -5.11 -10.00
CA SER A 449 24.57 -4.01 -9.05
C SER A 449 25.95 -3.54 -8.59
N ARG A 450 26.95 -4.43 -8.48
CA ARG A 450 28.36 -4.04 -8.21
C ARG A 450 28.93 -3.18 -9.34
N ILE A 451 28.78 -3.62 -10.59
CA ILE A 451 29.26 -2.87 -11.76
C ILE A 451 28.59 -1.50 -11.87
N ILE A 452 27.27 -1.44 -11.72
CA ILE A 452 26.51 -0.18 -11.75
C ILE A 452 26.94 0.75 -10.61
N THR A 453 27.12 0.22 -9.40
CA THR A 453 27.55 1.01 -8.25
C THR A 453 28.97 1.56 -8.43
N ALA A 454 29.90 0.75 -8.93
CA ALA A 454 31.25 1.20 -9.27
C ALA A 454 31.19 2.32 -10.32
N ALA A 455 30.41 2.14 -11.39
CA ALA A 455 30.23 3.17 -12.41
C ALA A 455 29.66 4.48 -11.86
N ILE A 456 28.66 4.43 -10.97
CA ILE A 456 28.10 5.62 -10.31
C ILE A 456 29.19 6.32 -9.47
N LEU A 457 29.99 5.57 -8.72
CA LEU A 457 31.07 6.15 -7.91
C LEU A 457 32.20 6.72 -8.76
N SER A 458 32.53 6.10 -9.90
CA SER A 458 33.46 6.65 -10.88
C SER A 458 32.92 7.94 -11.49
N VAL A 459 31.62 8.03 -11.80
CA VAL A 459 30.98 9.27 -12.30
C VAL A 459 31.02 10.38 -11.26
N TYR A 460 30.86 10.01 -9.99
CA TYR A 460 30.93 10.92 -8.86
C TYR A 460 32.37 11.34 -8.50
N GLY A 461 33.38 10.58 -8.94
CA GLY A 461 34.80 10.83 -8.65
C GLY A 461 35.28 10.26 -7.32
N ALA A 462 34.54 9.34 -6.70
CA ALA A 462 34.95 8.68 -5.45
C ALA A 462 35.86 7.46 -5.67
N ILE A 463 35.90 6.90 -6.89
CA ILE A 463 36.85 5.87 -7.30
C ILE A 463 37.39 6.19 -8.69
N ASP A 464 38.47 5.50 -9.08
CA ASP A 464 39.04 5.66 -10.42
C ASP A 464 37.99 5.36 -11.51
N ALA A 465 38.01 6.22 -12.52
CA ALA A 465 37.26 6.12 -13.75
C ALA A 465 37.44 4.79 -14.48
N ASP A 466 38.68 4.28 -14.52
CA ASP A 466 39.04 3.05 -15.22
C ASP A 466 38.37 1.82 -14.59
N ILE A 467 38.13 1.83 -13.28
CA ILE A 467 37.42 0.76 -12.57
C ILE A 467 35.97 0.66 -13.07
N GLY A 468 35.30 1.80 -13.20
CA GLY A 468 33.93 1.89 -13.74
C GLY A 468 33.85 1.39 -15.17
N TYR A 469 34.75 1.83 -16.06
CA TYR A 469 34.79 1.34 -17.44
C TYR A 469 35.06 -0.14 -17.55
N ALA A 470 36.08 -0.63 -16.84
CA ALA A 470 36.45 -2.03 -16.87
C ALA A 470 35.26 -2.90 -16.45
N GLY A 471 34.51 -2.50 -15.42
CA GLY A 471 33.28 -3.17 -15.01
C GLY A 471 32.20 -3.17 -16.10
N LEU A 472 31.92 -2.02 -16.71
CA LEU A 472 30.84 -1.85 -17.70
C LEU A 472 31.10 -2.58 -19.03
N THR A 473 32.36 -2.64 -19.44
CA THR A 473 32.83 -3.23 -20.71
C THR A 473 33.24 -4.69 -20.60
N ARG A 474 33.45 -5.21 -19.38
CA ARG A 474 33.78 -6.62 -19.16
C ARG A 474 32.65 -7.50 -19.71
N GLN A 475 33.02 -8.39 -20.61
CA GLN A 475 32.15 -9.45 -21.11
C GLN A 475 31.90 -10.48 -20.01
N ASP A 476 30.66 -10.97 -19.93
CA ASP A 476 30.28 -12.03 -19.03
C ASP A 476 30.48 -13.42 -19.65
N ALA A 477 29.90 -14.45 -19.04
CA ALA A 477 29.98 -15.82 -19.56
C ALA A 477 29.36 -15.98 -20.96
N ASP A 478 28.41 -15.13 -21.32
CA ASP A 478 27.72 -15.14 -22.61
C ASP A 478 28.46 -14.29 -23.66
N GLY A 479 29.60 -13.68 -23.29
CA GLY A 479 30.40 -12.83 -24.17
C GLY A 479 29.83 -11.43 -24.37
N ILE A 480 28.76 -11.06 -23.66
CA ILE A 480 28.06 -9.79 -23.83
C ILE A 480 28.38 -8.88 -22.63
N SER A 481 28.83 -7.67 -22.90
CA SER A 481 29.13 -6.70 -21.84
C SER A 481 27.83 -6.15 -21.22
N LEU A 482 27.90 -5.67 -19.97
CA LEU A 482 26.71 -5.13 -19.31
C LEU A 482 26.17 -3.89 -20.06
N MET A 483 27.06 -3.04 -20.60
CA MET A 483 26.68 -1.88 -21.40
C MET A 483 25.97 -2.22 -22.72
N GLU A 484 25.99 -3.47 -23.19
CA GLU A 484 25.31 -3.89 -24.43
C GLU A 484 23.88 -4.39 -24.21
N ARG A 485 23.48 -4.62 -22.95
CA ARG A 485 22.17 -5.20 -22.60
C ARG A 485 21.40 -4.44 -21.52
N ASP A 486 22.09 -3.68 -20.68
CA ASP A 486 21.48 -2.88 -19.62
C ASP A 486 21.48 -1.38 -19.99
N PRO A 487 20.30 -0.73 -20.06
CA PRO A 487 20.23 0.65 -20.49
C PRO A 487 20.85 1.64 -19.50
N LEU A 488 20.83 1.36 -18.20
CA LEU A 488 21.50 2.20 -17.21
C LEU A 488 23.02 2.03 -17.31
N ALA A 489 23.52 0.81 -17.48
CA ALA A 489 24.94 0.56 -17.70
C ALA A 489 25.46 1.31 -18.94
N TYR A 490 24.73 1.25 -20.04
CA TYR A 490 25.06 1.99 -21.26
C TYR A 490 25.10 3.49 -21.03
N ALA A 491 24.08 4.05 -20.36
CA ALA A 491 24.02 5.48 -20.08
C ALA A 491 25.18 5.94 -19.19
N LEU A 492 25.54 5.15 -18.16
CA LEU A 492 26.68 5.41 -17.30
C LEU A 492 28.01 5.33 -18.04
N TYR A 493 28.18 4.33 -18.91
CA TYR A 493 29.37 4.22 -19.77
C TYR A 493 29.56 5.49 -20.61
N ARG A 494 28.48 5.96 -21.26
CA ARG A 494 28.51 7.17 -22.09
C ARG A 494 28.77 8.42 -21.25
N LEU A 495 28.17 8.52 -20.06
CA LEU A 495 28.35 9.65 -19.15
C LEU A 495 29.79 9.74 -18.61
N LEU A 496 30.38 8.60 -18.20
CA LEU A 496 31.78 8.50 -17.83
C LEU A 496 32.69 9.00 -18.96
N PHE A 497 32.41 8.55 -20.19
CA PHE A 497 33.16 8.94 -21.38
C PHE A 497 33.11 10.43 -21.62
N MET A 498 31.92 11.02 -21.56
CA MET A 498 31.77 12.44 -21.74
C MET A 498 32.49 13.26 -20.65
N ARG A 499 32.26 12.96 -19.37
CA ARG A 499 32.83 13.74 -18.25
C ARG A 499 34.36 13.63 -18.16
N GLN A 500 34.95 12.54 -18.64
CA GLN A 500 36.41 12.40 -18.71
C GLN A 500 37.00 12.97 -20.00
N ALA A 501 36.28 12.91 -21.12
CA ALA A 501 36.73 13.51 -22.37
C ALA A 501 36.83 15.05 -22.27
N GLU A 502 36.05 15.69 -21.40
CA GLU A 502 36.21 17.11 -21.06
C GLU A 502 37.54 17.39 -20.34
N ALA A 503 38.04 16.45 -19.53
CA ALA A 503 39.40 16.50 -18.96
C ALA A 503 40.49 16.13 -20.00
N MET A 504 40.14 15.36 -21.03
CA MET A 504 41.06 14.85 -22.06
C MET A 504 40.87 15.49 -23.46
N ALA A 505 40.39 16.74 -23.56
CA ALA A 505 39.93 17.42 -24.79
C ALA A 505 40.94 17.59 -25.97
N GLN A 506 41.92 16.70 -26.16
CA GLN A 506 42.77 16.58 -27.35
C GLN A 506 42.63 15.27 -28.14
N ARG A 507 41.86 14.27 -27.70
CA ARG A 507 41.69 13.02 -28.47
C ARG A 507 40.29 12.88 -29.06
N GLU A 508 40.19 13.35 -30.31
CA GLU A 508 39.25 12.93 -31.36
C GLU A 508 37.80 12.63 -30.92
N ARG A 509 36.94 13.64 -31.07
CA ARG A 509 35.48 13.50 -31.15
C ARG A 509 35.11 12.70 -32.42
N SER A 510 35.32 11.39 -32.40
CA SER A 510 34.94 10.51 -33.50
C SER A 510 33.54 9.92 -33.30
N SER A 511 32.74 10.08 -34.35
CA SER A 511 31.72 9.20 -34.92
C SER A 511 30.48 8.79 -34.12
N SER A 512 29.38 8.69 -34.85
CA SER A 512 28.03 8.31 -34.42
C SER A 512 28.02 6.96 -33.72
N TRP A 513 27.86 6.96 -32.39
CA TRP A 513 27.70 5.75 -31.60
C TRP A 513 26.38 5.08 -31.94
N SER A 514 26.42 3.93 -32.61
CA SER A 514 25.23 3.10 -32.82
C SER A 514 24.80 2.44 -31.51
N LEU A 515 23.49 2.38 -31.26
CA LEU A 515 22.94 1.69 -30.10
C LEU A 515 23.16 0.16 -30.24
N PRO A 516 23.72 -0.52 -29.22
CA PRO A 516 23.85 -1.97 -29.22
C PRO A 516 22.52 -2.69 -29.51
N PRO A 517 22.53 -3.83 -30.24
CA PRO A 517 21.31 -4.54 -30.61
C PRO A 517 20.41 -4.89 -29.41
N GLY A 518 21.00 -5.32 -28.29
CA GLY A 518 20.30 -5.66 -27.05
C GLY A 518 19.56 -4.48 -26.41
N LEU A 519 19.96 -3.25 -26.74
CA LEU A 519 19.35 -2.02 -26.24
C LEU A 519 18.31 -1.42 -27.18
N THR A 520 18.05 -2.03 -28.34
CA THR A 520 17.04 -1.57 -29.30
C THR A 520 15.68 -1.31 -28.64
N PRO A 521 15.17 -2.18 -27.74
CA PRO A 521 13.92 -1.92 -27.04
C PRO A 521 13.94 -0.59 -26.27
N TYR A 522 15.10 -0.13 -25.79
CA TYR A 522 15.29 1.08 -24.99
C TYR A 522 15.70 2.32 -25.81
N ARG A 523 15.63 2.28 -27.15
CA ARG A 523 16.06 3.38 -28.01
C ARG A 523 15.49 4.75 -27.61
N GLN A 524 14.18 4.83 -27.34
CA GLN A 524 13.53 6.09 -26.95
C GLN A 524 13.92 6.56 -25.54
N LEU A 525 14.34 5.64 -24.66
CA LEU A 525 14.85 6.00 -23.33
C LEU A 525 16.29 6.55 -23.42
N LEU A 526 17.07 6.03 -24.36
CA LEU A 526 18.49 6.30 -24.51
C LEU A 526 18.81 7.32 -25.62
N ASP A 527 17.81 7.93 -26.25
CA ASP A 527 18.02 8.93 -27.31
C ASP A 527 18.55 10.28 -26.78
N GLY A 528 18.48 10.49 -25.47
CA GLY A 528 18.89 11.73 -24.80
C GLY A 528 17.98 12.92 -25.06
N GLY A 529 16.83 12.74 -25.72
CA GLY A 529 15.87 13.79 -25.99
C GLY A 529 15.03 14.18 -24.77
N PHE A 530 14.23 15.23 -24.92
CA PHE A 530 13.25 15.62 -23.89
C PHE A 530 12.19 14.54 -23.64
N GLY A 531 11.90 13.70 -24.64
CA GLY A 531 10.99 12.57 -24.54
C GLY A 531 11.52 11.42 -23.67
N ALA A 532 12.84 11.30 -23.47
CA ALA A 532 13.43 10.17 -22.75
C ALA A 532 12.93 10.07 -21.29
N THR A 533 12.83 11.21 -20.59
CA THR A 533 12.35 11.25 -19.20
C THR A 533 10.85 10.97 -19.10
N ILE A 534 10.09 11.23 -20.16
CA ILE A 534 8.68 10.87 -20.28
C ILE A 534 8.53 9.34 -20.42
N ILE A 535 9.41 8.71 -21.21
CA ILE A 535 9.42 7.24 -21.43
C ILE A 535 9.81 6.46 -20.17
N ALA A 536 10.61 7.04 -19.27
CA ALA A 536 11.01 6.41 -18.00
C ALA A 536 9.82 5.98 -17.12
N PHE A 537 8.63 6.53 -17.37
CA PHE A 537 7.41 6.26 -16.59
C PHE A 537 6.29 5.58 -17.38
N SER A 538 6.46 5.33 -18.68
CA SER A 538 5.36 4.88 -19.54
C SER A 538 5.47 3.41 -19.96
N ARG A 539 6.50 2.69 -19.51
CA ARG A 539 6.72 1.28 -19.91
C ARG A 539 6.06 0.34 -18.91
N PRO A 540 4.98 -0.37 -19.29
CA PRO A 540 4.51 -1.51 -18.54
C PRO A 540 5.49 -2.66 -18.80
N GLY A 541 6.30 -3.01 -17.81
CA GLY A 541 7.18 -4.16 -17.94
C GLY A 541 8.21 -4.21 -16.83
N ASP A 542 8.31 -5.38 -16.21
CA ASP A 542 9.20 -5.74 -15.11
C ASP A 542 10.72 -5.63 -15.41
N THR A 543 11.11 -4.90 -16.46
CA THR A 543 12.48 -4.93 -16.99
C THR A 543 13.42 -3.93 -16.31
N MET A 544 12.91 -2.80 -15.80
CA MET A 544 13.75 -1.80 -15.11
C MET A 544 12.95 -0.97 -14.09
N PRO A 545 13.45 -0.78 -12.86
CA PRO A 545 12.83 0.12 -11.88
C PRO A 545 12.75 1.58 -12.37
N PRO A 546 11.66 2.31 -12.08
CA PRO A 546 11.51 3.71 -12.51
C PRO A 546 12.67 4.65 -12.12
N PRO A 547 13.27 4.56 -10.90
CA PRO A 547 14.45 5.38 -10.57
C PRO A 547 15.64 5.14 -11.51
N GLU A 548 15.88 3.88 -11.91
CA GLU A 548 16.97 3.49 -12.79
C GLU A 548 16.73 3.96 -14.23
N ALA A 549 15.50 3.83 -14.73
CA ALA A 549 15.11 4.32 -16.04
C ALA A 549 15.25 5.85 -16.14
N LEU A 550 14.81 6.57 -15.10
CA LEU A 550 14.98 8.03 -15.04
C LEU A 550 16.46 8.43 -15.02
N ALA A 551 17.30 7.72 -14.24
CA ALA A 551 18.73 7.97 -14.22
C ALA A 551 19.39 7.75 -15.58
N ALA A 552 19.03 6.69 -16.30
CA ALA A 552 19.51 6.42 -17.64
C ALA A 552 19.13 7.54 -18.63
N ALA A 553 17.87 7.99 -18.59
CA ALA A 553 17.37 9.08 -19.42
C ALA A 553 18.13 10.41 -19.16
N LEU A 554 18.32 10.77 -17.89
CA LEU A 554 19.02 11.99 -17.51
C LEU A 554 20.51 11.96 -17.88
N ALA A 555 21.16 10.81 -17.68
CA ALA A 555 22.55 10.62 -18.11
C ALA A 555 22.69 10.80 -19.63
N MET A 556 21.78 10.21 -20.42
CA MET A 556 21.80 10.36 -21.88
C MET A 556 21.44 11.77 -22.36
N GLN A 557 20.63 12.52 -21.63
CA GLN A 557 20.41 13.94 -21.88
C GLN A 557 21.72 14.73 -21.77
N GLU A 558 22.47 14.52 -20.67
CA GLU A 558 23.76 15.17 -20.47
C GLU A 558 24.74 14.82 -21.60
N VAL A 559 24.86 13.53 -21.93
CA VAL A 559 25.68 13.02 -23.05
C VAL A 559 25.31 13.67 -24.38
N SER A 560 24.06 14.05 -24.56
CA SER A 560 23.55 14.68 -25.78
C SER A 560 23.65 16.21 -25.76
N GLY A 561 24.26 16.79 -24.72
CA GLY A 561 24.38 18.24 -24.53
C GLY A 561 23.06 18.92 -24.12
N ILE A 562 22.04 18.16 -23.75
CA ILE A 562 20.78 18.66 -23.22
C ILE A 562 20.91 18.77 -21.70
N ARG A 563 20.57 19.94 -21.14
CA ARG A 563 20.67 20.16 -19.68
C ARG A 563 19.75 19.18 -18.93
N PRO A 564 20.29 18.19 -18.20
CA PRO A 564 19.50 17.22 -17.48
C PRO A 564 18.87 17.85 -16.23
N GLN A 565 17.67 17.42 -15.88
CA GLN A 565 17.00 17.80 -14.63
C GLN A 565 17.36 16.83 -13.50
N TRP A 566 18.63 16.83 -13.08
CA TRP A 566 19.15 15.90 -12.07
C TRP A 566 18.37 15.89 -10.74
N GLU A 567 17.73 17.01 -10.39
CA GLU A 567 16.88 17.13 -9.20
C GLU A 567 15.71 16.15 -9.17
N LEU A 568 15.28 15.62 -10.33
CA LEU A 568 14.24 14.59 -10.40
C LEU A 568 14.68 13.27 -9.72
N LEU A 569 15.99 12.98 -9.64
CA LEU A 569 16.49 11.80 -8.91
C LEU A 569 16.38 11.93 -7.40
N ARG A 570 16.39 13.16 -6.85
CA ARG A 570 16.09 13.37 -5.42
C ARG A 570 14.63 13.08 -5.11
N ALA A 571 13.77 13.35 -6.08
CA ALA A 571 12.32 13.11 -6.01
C ALA A 571 11.91 11.66 -6.23
N LEU A 572 12.81 10.85 -6.79
CA LEU A 572 12.58 9.44 -7.07
C LEU A 572 13.83 8.63 -6.67
N PRO A 573 14.10 8.53 -5.36
CA PRO A 573 15.28 7.85 -4.87
C PRO A 573 15.20 6.33 -5.12
N SER A 574 16.37 5.71 -5.34
CA SER A 574 16.49 4.25 -5.38
C SER A 574 16.89 3.70 -4.01
N ILE A 575 16.25 2.59 -3.64
CA ILE A 575 16.55 1.81 -2.44
C ILE A 575 17.85 1.02 -2.61
N ASN A 576 18.14 0.47 -3.80
CA ASN A 576 19.23 -0.49 -3.99
C ASN A 576 20.51 0.13 -4.57
N LEU A 577 20.40 1.28 -5.25
CA LEU A 577 21.53 1.94 -5.91
C LEU A 577 21.71 3.37 -5.40
N PRO A 578 22.94 3.89 -5.28
CA PRO A 578 23.21 5.25 -4.83
C PRO A 578 23.01 6.28 -5.96
N LEU A 579 21.86 6.25 -6.66
CA LEU A 579 21.60 7.09 -7.85
C LEU A 579 21.69 8.60 -7.59
N SER A 580 21.52 9.03 -6.34
CA SER A 580 21.69 10.44 -5.94
C SER A 580 23.11 10.97 -6.17
N LEU A 581 24.11 10.10 -6.29
CA LEU A 581 25.50 10.47 -6.57
C LEU A 581 25.75 10.80 -8.05
N LEU A 582 24.78 10.57 -8.94
CA LEU A 582 24.87 11.03 -10.34
C LEU A 582 24.66 12.54 -10.48
N ILE A 583 24.01 13.15 -9.49
CA ILE A 583 23.79 14.59 -9.43
C ILE A 583 25.17 15.25 -9.30
N PRO A 584 25.59 16.07 -10.28
CA PRO A 584 26.87 16.74 -10.21
C PRO A 584 26.91 17.63 -8.94
N PRO A 585 28.04 17.66 -8.22
CA PRO A 585 28.18 18.55 -7.09
C PRO A 585 27.96 20.00 -7.55
N PRO A 586 27.41 20.88 -6.69
CA PRO A 586 27.35 22.28 -7.02
C PRO A 586 28.76 22.78 -7.35
N PRO A 587 28.93 23.63 -8.38
CA PRO A 587 30.24 24.20 -8.67
C PRO A 587 30.77 24.85 -7.39
N PRO A 588 32.09 24.74 -7.11
CA PRO A 588 32.67 25.40 -5.95
C PRO A 588 32.27 26.87 -6.01
N VAL A 589 31.67 27.38 -4.93
CA VAL A 589 31.38 28.80 -4.82
C VAL A 589 32.74 29.47 -4.79
N ASP A 590 33.13 30.11 -5.90
CA ASP A 590 34.35 30.90 -5.94
C ASP A 590 34.33 31.79 -4.70
N PRO A 591 35.39 31.76 -3.85
CA PRO A 591 35.43 32.60 -2.68
C PRO A 591 35.18 34.00 -3.18
N ILE A 592 34.06 34.61 -2.76
CA ILE A 592 33.70 35.97 -3.13
C ILE A 592 34.91 36.80 -2.70
N LEU A 593 35.76 37.14 -3.66
CA LEU A 593 36.94 37.94 -3.40
C LEU A 593 36.39 39.18 -2.72
N PRO A 594 36.81 39.50 -1.47
CA PRO A 594 36.25 40.61 -0.75
C PRO A 594 36.35 41.81 -1.67
N HIS A 595 35.19 42.33 -2.11
CA HIS A 595 35.13 43.49 -2.97
C HIS A 595 36.04 44.51 -2.32
N SER A 596 37.13 44.85 -3.01
CA SER A 596 38.09 45.83 -2.57
C SER A 596 37.31 47.08 -2.22
N VAL A 597 37.16 47.31 -0.91
CA VAL A 597 36.54 48.54 -0.40
C VAL A 597 37.36 49.66 -1.01
N PRO A 598 36.77 50.53 -1.84
CA PRO A 598 37.52 51.63 -2.42
C PRO A 598 38.05 52.49 -1.27
N GLN A 599 39.36 52.50 -1.08
CA GLN A 599 40.01 53.40 -0.15
C GLN A 599 39.72 54.83 -0.63
N ARG A 600 39.05 55.62 0.22
CA ARG A 600 38.83 57.05 0.02
C ARG A 600 39.92 57.85 0.70
#